data_AF-A0A544XDQ2-F1
#
_entry.id   AF-A0A544XDQ2-F1
#
_cell.length_a   1.000
_cell.length_b   1.000
_cell.length_c   1.000
_cell.angle_alpha   90.00
_cell.angle_beta   90.00
_cell.angle_gamma   90.00
#
_symmetry.space_group_name_H-M   'P 1'
#
loop_
_entity.id
_entity.type
_entity.pdbx_description
1 polymer ?
#
loop_
_entity_poly.entity_id
_entity_poly.type
_entity_poly.pdbx_seq_one_letter_code
_entity_poly.pdbx_strand_id
1 'polypeptide(L)'
;MKITRSSQILAASVLGLTLAGAGLAGPAAADDDPSGTGGIDVSVNIQSTSTPGQLSMTVADNTGVSLQENGSDATARQFTGTLPTVTVTDTRTPEEIPAGEYWAVVGQASEFVAADDPSKKIGPEYLGWKPRLLSDSSTGAVAAGEPVSSVISDGSGAPTVGLEGQELLVSTANSADEIGT
;
A
#
# COMPACT_ATOMS: atom_id res chain seq x y z
N MET A 1 5.60 0.51 46.00
CA MET A 1 6.24 1.17 44.84
C MET A 1 5.18 1.98 44.11
N LYS A 2 5.21 3.31 44.24
CA LYS A 2 4.22 4.23 43.65
C LYS A 2 4.61 4.50 42.20
N ILE A 3 3.70 4.23 41.27
CA ILE A 3 3.89 4.56 39.85
C ILE A 3 2.80 5.57 39.47
N THR A 4 3.23 6.81 39.27
CA THR A 4 2.42 7.96 38.85
C THR A 4 2.03 7.77 37.38
N ARG A 5 0.74 7.77 37.07
CA ARG A 5 0.24 7.83 35.68
C ARG A 5 -0.26 9.26 35.41
N SER A 6 0.46 9.98 34.56
CA SER A 6 0.03 11.28 34.05
C SER A 6 -0.95 11.08 32.90
N SER A 7 -2.20 11.51 33.08
CA SER A 7 -3.20 11.58 32.02
C SER A 7 -2.97 12.83 31.18
N GLN A 8 -2.86 12.69 29.86
CA GLN A 8 -2.93 13.80 28.93
C GLN A 8 -4.28 13.76 28.20
N ILE A 9 -5.03 14.84 28.37
CA ILE A 9 -6.31 15.16 27.76
C ILE A 9 -5.99 15.93 26.46
N LEU A 10 -6.60 15.56 25.35
CA LEU A 10 -6.60 16.39 24.13
C LEU A 10 -8.03 16.67 23.70
N ALA A 11 -8.24 17.98 23.48
CA ALA A 11 -9.50 18.67 23.38
C ALA A 11 -10.12 18.58 21.97
N ALA A 12 -11.44 18.67 21.95
CA ALA A 12 -12.27 18.82 20.76
C ALA A 12 -12.20 20.25 20.19
N SER A 13 -12.36 20.39 18.88
CA SER A 13 -12.76 21.67 18.29
C SER A 13 -13.66 21.44 17.07
N VAL A 14 -14.95 21.71 17.29
CA VAL A 14 -15.98 21.94 16.29
C VAL A 14 -15.82 23.37 15.75
N LEU A 15 -15.83 23.55 14.44
CA LEU A 15 -16.03 24.85 13.76
C LEU A 15 -16.58 24.50 12.37
N GLY A 16 -17.80 24.84 11.94
CA GLY A 16 -18.54 26.09 12.12
C GLY A 16 -18.55 26.83 10.78
N LEU A 17 -19.29 26.33 9.78
CA LEU A 17 -19.33 26.89 8.42
C LEU A 17 -20.31 28.08 8.36
N THR A 18 -19.81 29.30 8.22
CA THR A 18 -20.64 30.50 7.99
C THR A 18 -20.52 30.94 6.54
N LEU A 19 -21.59 30.81 5.77
CA LEU A 19 -21.69 31.29 4.40
C LEU A 19 -22.45 32.63 4.39
N ALA A 20 -21.72 33.75 4.36
CA ALA A 20 -22.31 35.08 4.20
C ALA A 20 -22.43 35.43 2.71
N GLY A 21 -23.62 35.21 2.15
CA GLY A 21 -24.00 35.73 0.84
C GLY A 21 -24.56 37.15 0.97
N ALA A 22 -23.90 38.12 0.34
CA ALA A 22 -24.47 39.44 0.07
C ALA A 22 -23.80 40.05 -1.16
N GLY A 23 -24.57 40.30 -2.22
CA GLY A 23 -24.09 40.99 -3.41
C GLY A 23 -25.24 41.28 -4.37
N LEU A 24 -25.72 42.51 -4.35
CA LEU A 24 -26.84 43.06 -5.11
C LEU A 24 -26.48 43.26 -6.60
N ALA A 25 -27.51 43.26 -7.44
CA ALA A 25 -27.48 43.44 -8.88
C ALA A 25 -26.94 44.83 -9.35
N GLY A 26 -26.29 44.83 -10.52
CA GLY A 26 -26.04 46.00 -11.37
C GLY A 26 -25.56 45.54 -12.76
N PRO A 27 -26.04 46.13 -13.88
CA PRO A 27 -25.61 45.72 -15.21
C PRO A 27 -24.28 46.40 -15.54
N ALA A 28 -23.27 45.63 -15.91
CA ALA A 28 -22.05 46.16 -16.50
C ALA A 28 -21.90 45.58 -17.91
N ALA A 29 -21.71 46.48 -18.86
CA ALA A 29 -21.67 46.25 -20.29
C ALA A 29 -20.62 45.21 -20.69
N ALA A 30 -20.95 44.40 -21.70
CA ALA A 30 -19.98 43.59 -22.41
C ALA A 30 -19.11 44.53 -23.26
N ASP A 31 -17.82 44.59 -22.92
CA ASP A 31 -16.79 45.18 -23.76
C ASP A 31 -16.20 44.04 -24.61
N ASP A 32 -16.53 44.02 -25.90
CA ASP A 32 -15.96 43.08 -26.87
C ASP A 32 -14.55 43.57 -27.24
N ASP A 33 -13.54 43.12 -26.51
CA ASP A 33 -12.13 43.25 -26.90
C ASP A 33 -11.64 41.94 -27.56
N PRO A 34 -11.61 41.85 -28.91
CA PRO A 34 -11.05 40.70 -29.61
C PRO A 34 -9.51 40.65 -29.58
N SER A 35 -8.85 41.56 -28.87
CA SER A 35 -7.41 41.57 -28.57
C SER A 35 -7.08 41.44 -27.07
N GLY A 36 -8.08 41.11 -26.26
CA GLY A 36 -7.99 41.05 -24.80
C GLY A 36 -6.97 40.04 -24.32
N THR A 37 -5.86 40.55 -23.79
CA THR A 37 -4.84 39.79 -23.05
C THR A 37 -5.34 39.36 -21.66
N GLY A 38 -6.66 39.32 -21.45
CA GLY A 38 -7.33 38.87 -20.24
C GLY A 38 -7.73 37.40 -20.36
N GLY A 39 -6.74 36.51 -20.45
CA GLY A 39 -7.00 35.09 -20.26
C GLY A 39 -7.59 34.86 -18.86
N ILE A 40 -8.64 34.05 -18.77
CA ILE A 40 -9.17 33.61 -17.48
C ILE A 40 -8.09 32.73 -16.84
N ASP A 41 -7.53 33.17 -15.71
CA ASP A 41 -6.57 32.39 -14.92
C ASP A 41 -7.29 31.22 -14.26
N VAL A 42 -7.15 30.03 -14.85
CA VAL A 42 -7.70 28.79 -14.31
C VAL A 42 -6.63 28.14 -13.43
N SER A 43 -6.63 28.51 -12.15
CA SER A 43 -5.82 27.83 -11.14
C SER A 43 -6.62 26.66 -10.55
N VAL A 44 -6.19 25.43 -10.86
CA VAL A 44 -6.73 24.22 -10.25
C VAL A 44 -5.87 23.90 -9.03
N ASN A 45 -6.42 24.13 -7.84
CA ASN A 45 -5.84 23.62 -6.59
C ASN A 45 -6.54 22.31 -6.22
N ILE A 46 -5.93 21.18 -6.54
CA ILE A 46 -6.41 19.86 -6.07
C ILE A 46 -5.82 19.64 -4.68
N GLN A 47 -6.64 19.84 -3.66
CA GLN A 47 -6.27 19.44 -2.31
C GLN A 47 -6.15 17.92 -2.26
N SER A 48 -5.02 17.41 -1.78
CA SER A 48 -4.85 15.98 -1.59
C SER A 48 -5.93 15.46 -0.63
N THR A 49 -6.59 14.37 -1.00
CA THR A 49 -7.60 13.73 -0.14
C THR A 49 -6.95 12.86 0.94
N SER A 50 -5.64 12.68 0.90
CA SER A 50 -4.90 11.90 1.87
C SER A 50 -4.51 12.76 3.08
N THR A 51 -4.66 12.20 4.28
CA THR A 51 -4.15 12.84 5.50
C THR A 51 -2.62 12.78 5.46
N PRO A 52 -1.89 13.91 5.56
CA PRO A 52 -0.43 13.91 5.62
C PRO A 52 0.11 13.14 6.84
N GLY A 53 1.35 12.68 6.77
CA GLY A 53 2.05 12.09 7.91
C GLY A 53 1.73 10.63 8.20
N GLN A 54 1.19 9.87 7.23
CA GLN A 54 0.75 8.48 7.45
C GLN A 54 1.44 7.50 6.49
N LEU A 55 1.95 6.40 7.05
CA LEU A 55 2.25 5.17 6.30
C LEU A 55 1.11 4.18 6.54
N SER A 56 0.46 3.74 5.48
CA SER A 56 -0.69 2.84 5.53
C SER A 56 -0.56 1.69 4.54
N MET A 57 -1.19 0.57 4.86
CA MET A 57 -1.26 -0.62 4.00
C MET A 57 -2.72 -1.08 3.91
N THR A 58 -3.17 -1.35 2.70
CA THR A 58 -4.48 -1.98 2.43
C THR A 58 -4.28 -3.26 1.63
N VAL A 59 -5.20 -4.20 1.84
CA VAL A 59 -5.29 -5.45 1.08
C VAL A 59 -6.64 -5.45 0.42
N ALA A 60 -6.68 -5.70 -0.89
CA ALA A 60 -7.93 -5.77 -1.62
C ALA A 60 -8.84 -6.87 -1.04
N ASP A 61 -10.14 -6.58 -0.96
CA ASP A 61 -11.12 -7.55 -0.46
C ASP A 61 -11.05 -8.86 -1.26
N ASN A 62 -11.08 -9.98 -0.55
CA ASN A 62 -11.17 -11.30 -1.16
C ASN A 62 -12.00 -12.28 -0.31
N THR A 63 -12.48 -13.34 -0.96
CA THR A 63 -13.19 -14.46 -0.30
C THR A 63 -12.32 -15.71 -0.20
N GLY A 64 -11.00 -15.54 -0.37
CA GLY A 64 -10.02 -16.62 -0.53
C GLY A 64 -9.29 -16.54 -1.87
N VAL A 65 -8.31 -17.42 -2.05
CA VAL A 65 -7.54 -17.54 -3.30
C VAL A 65 -7.88 -18.88 -3.93
N SER A 66 -8.35 -18.85 -5.18
CA SER A 66 -8.58 -20.07 -5.95
C SER A 66 -7.25 -20.59 -6.48
N LEU A 67 -6.98 -21.87 -6.22
CA LEU A 67 -5.76 -22.53 -6.63
C LEU A 67 -6.04 -23.45 -7.81
N GLN A 68 -5.20 -23.37 -8.84
CA GLN A 68 -5.29 -24.20 -10.04
C GLN A 68 -4.02 -25.03 -10.17
N GLU A 69 -4.19 -26.30 -10.51
CA GLU A 69 -3.06 -27.20 -10.74
C GLU A 69 -2.27 -26.70 -11.96
N ASN A 70 -1.00 -26.36 -11.74
CA ASN A 70 -0.13 -25.81 -12.77
C ASN A 70 1.34 -26.05 -12.37
N GLY A 71 2.06 -26.79 -13.20
CA GLY A 71 3.45 -27.17 -12.94
C GLY A 71 3.63 -28.50 -12.19
N SER A 72 2.58 -29.28 -11.99
CA SER A 72 2.69 -30.63 -11.41
C SER A 72 3.58 -31.55 -12.27
N ASP A 73 4.30 -32.43 -11.61
CA ASP A 73 5.10 -33.47 -12.25
C ASP A 73 4.92 -34.83 -11.54
N ALA A 74 5.79 -35.79 -11.85
CA ALA A 74 5.73 -37.12 -11.26
C ALA A 74 6.09 -37.17 -9.76
N THR A 75 6.72 -36.12 -9.24
CA THR A 75 7.22 -36.02 -7.87
C THR A 75 6.35 -35.17 -6.96
N ALA A 76 5.69 -34.15 -7.51
CA ALA A 76 4.85 -33.24 -6.74
C ALA A 76 3.65 -32.72 -7.54
N ARG A 77 2.56 -32.45 -6.82
CA ARG A 77 1.44 -31.70 -7.35
C ARG A 77 1.59 -30.25 -6.96
N GLN A 78 1.58 -29.36 -7.95
CA GLN A 78 1.74 -27.93 -7.75
C GLN A 78 0.45 -27.21 -8.09
N PHE A 79 0.06 -26.31 -7.19
CA PHE A 79 -1.08 -25.44 -7.39
C PHE A 79 -0.65 -23.98 -7.27
N THR A 80 -1.14 -23.16 -8.19
CA THR A 80 -0.82 -21.73 -8.23
C THR A 80 -2.10 -20.91 -8.19
N GLY A 81 -2.01 -19.72 -7.62
CA GLY A 81 -3.11 -18.76 -7.56
C GLY A 81 -2.57 -17.34 -7.42
N THR A 82 -3.47 -16.37 -7.52
CA THR A 82 -3.12 -14.94 -7.41
C THR A 82 -3.60 -14.42 -6.07
N LEU A 83 -2.68 -13.87 -5.27
CA LEU A 83 -3.01 -13.20 -4.02
C LEU A 83 -3.72 -11.86 -4.30
N PRO A 84 -4.53 -11.35 -3.35
CA PRO A 84 -5.10 -10.01 -3.46
C PRO A 84 -4.02 -8.95 -3.56
N THR A 85 -4.35 -7.84 -4.22
CA THR A 85 -3.45 -6.70 -4.32
C THR A 85 -3.21 -6.08 -2.94
N VAL A 86 -1.95 -5.82 -2.63
CA VAL A 86 -1.54 -5.03 -1.46
C VAL A 86 -1.12 -3.65 -1.95
N THR A 87 -1.67 -2.61 -1.33
CA THR A 87 -1.33 -1.22 -1.62
C THR A 87 -0.72 -0.59 -0.38
N VAL A 88 0.46 -0.02 -0.53
CA VAL A 88 1.11 0.81 0.48
C VAL A 88 0.97 2.26 0.06
N THR A 89 0.63 3.13 1.00
CA THR A 89 0.51 4.57 0.78
C THR A 89 1.28 5.28 1.88
N ASP A 90 2.30 6.03 1.46
CA ASP A 90 3.12 6.88 2.33
C ASP A 90 2.81 8.36 2.02
N THR A 91 2.30 9.09 3.00
CA THR A 91 1.96 10.51 2.92
C THR A 91 2.82 11.35 3.86
N ARG A 92 3.84 10.75 4.47
CA ARG A 92 4.81 11.47 5.30
C ARG A 92 5.59 12.46 4.43
N THR A 93 5.93 13.59 5.00
CA THR A 93 6.85 14.57 4.41
C THR A 93 8.30 14.14 4.66
N PRO A 94 9.28 14.62 3.89
CA PRO A 94 10.68 14.25 4.12
C PRO A 94 11.16 14.59 5.53
N GLU A 95 10.64 15.67 6.12
CA GLU A 95 10.96 16.11 7.48
C GLU A 95 10.38 15.19 8.56
N GLU A 96 9.35 14.41 8.24
CA GLU A 96 8.71 13.43 9.12
C GLU A 96 9.39 12.05 9.06
N ILE A 97 10.29 11.84 8.11
CA ILE A 97 11.03 10.58 7.94
C ILE A 97 12.45 10.76 8.48
N PRO A 98 12.80 10.12 9.62
CA PRO A 98 14.17 10.18 10.12
C PRO A 98 15.17 9.68 9.07
N ALA A 99 16.36 10.28 9.03
CA ALA A 99 17.38 9.91 8.06
C ALA A 99 17.79 8.43 8.22
N GLY A 100 17.77 7.69 7.11
CA GLY A 100 18.10 6.26 7.09
C GLY A 100 16.97 5.34 7.53
N GLU A 101 15.73 5.83 7.61
CA GLU A 101 14.55 4.99 7.83
C GLU A 101 14.04 4.37 6.52
N TYR A 102 13.55 3.14 6.66
CA TYR A 102 13.02 2.32 5.58
C TYR A 102 11.74 1.64 6.05
N TRP A 103 10.87 1.28 5.11
CA TRP A 103 9.76 0.38 5.38
C TRP A 103 9.85 -0.87 4.51
N ALA A 104 9.33 -1.97 5.04
CA ALA A 104 9.17 -3.21 4.31
C ALA A 104 7.84 -3.84 4.68
N VAL A 105 7.24 -4.56 3.75
CA VAL A 105 6.09 -5.42 3.98
C VAL A 105 6.59 -6.86 3.92
N VAL A 106 6.41 -7.58 5.03
CA VAL A 106 6.79 -8.98 5.16
C VAL A 106 5.52 -9.83 5.24
N GLY A 107 5.50 -10.94 4.51
CA GLY A 107 4.43 -11.92 4.53
C GLY A 107 4.84 -13.22 5.22
N GLN A 108 3.88 -13.83 5.88
CA GLN A 108 4.02 -15.14 6.52
C GLN A 108 2.72 -15.91 6.36
N ALA A 109 2.82 -17.24 6.35
CA ALA A 109 1.66 -18.11 6.41
C ALA A 109 1.66 -18.93 7.70
N SER A 110 0.45 -19.24 8.18
CA SER A 110 0.25 -20.31 9.14
C SER A 110 -0.06 -21.61 8.42
N GLU A 111 -0.02 -22.71 9.16
CA GLU A 111 -0.50 -24.01 8.68
C GLU A 111 -1.96 -23.94 8.21
N PHE A 112 -2.24 -24.51 7.04
CA PHE A 112 -3.58 -24.73 6.52
C PHE A 112 -4.06 -26.10 7.00
N VAL A 113 -5.25 -26.12 7.60
CA VAL A 113 -5.85 -27.33 8.15
C VAL A 113 -7.10 -27.66 7.34
N ALA A 114 -7.25 -28.93 6.93
CA ALA A 114 -8.45 -29.34 6.21
C ALA A 114 -9.69 -29.24 7.11
N ALA A 115 -10.77 -28.68 6.58
CA ALA A 115 -11.99 -28.45 7.34
C ALA A 115 -12.69 -29.75 7.76
N ASP A 116 -12.54 -30.82 6.98
CA ASP A 116 -13.13 -32.14 7.20
C ASP A 116 -12.21 -33.09 8.00
N ASP A 117 -10.93 -32.77 8.14
CA ASP A 117 -9.95 -33.61 8.82
C ASP A 117 -8.78 -32.78 9.39
N PRO A 118 -8.76 -32.50 10.71
CA PRO A 118 -7.73 -31.67 11.31
C PRO A 118 -6.34 -32.32 11.35
N SER A 119 -6.23 -33.61 11.04
CA SER A 119 -4.93 -34.29 10.89
C SER A 119 -4.26 -33.98 9.56
N LYS A 120 -5.02 -33.52 8.55
CA LYS A 120 -4.50 -33.11 7.24
C LYS A 120 -4.11 -31.64 7.28
N LYS A 121 -2.81 -31.41 7.15
CA LYS A 121 -2.18 -30.11 7.33
C LYS A 121 -1.22 -29.83 6.17
N ILE A 122 -1.14 -28.56 5.78
CA ILE A 122 -0.12 -28.02 4.88
C ILE A 122 0.55 -26.88 5.61
N GLY A 123 1.80 -27.09 6.03
CA GLY A 123 2.59 -26.07 6.70
C GLY A 123 3.11 -24.98 5.73
N PRO A 124 3.57 -23.83 6.27
CA PRO A 124 4.10 -22.73 5.46
C PRO A 124 5.35 -23.10 4.66
N GLU A 125 6.08 -24.13 5.07
CA GLU A 125 7.23 -24.67 4.36
C GLU A 125 6.85 -25.19 2.96
N TYR A 126 5.59 -25.60 2.76
CA TYR A 126 5.06 -26.08 1.49
C TYR A 126 4.47 -24.97 0.61
N LEU A 127 4.69 -23.70 0.96
CA LEU A 127 4.18 -22.55 0.23
C LEU A 127 5.32 -21.71 -0.33
N GLY A 128 5.15 -21.27 -1.57
CA GLY A 128 6.03 -20.28 -2.19
C GLY A 128 5.21 -19.08 -2.67
N TRP A 129 5.90 -18.03 -3.08
CA TRP A 129 5.27 -16.89 -3.73
C TRP A 129 6.25 -16.17 -4.67
N LYS A 130 5.69 -15.35 -5.53
CA LYS A 130 6.44 -14.49 -6.44
C LYS A 130 5.81 -13.11 -6.42
N PRO A 131 6.25 -12.23 -5.50
CA PRO A 131 5.79 -10.85 -5.47
C PRO A 131 6.08 -10.15 -6.79
N ARG A 132 5.25 -9.17 -7.13
CA ARG A 132 5.49 -8.28 -8.27
C ARG A 132 4.93 -6.90 -7.96
N LEU A 133 5.62 -5.89 -8.45
CA LEU A 133 5.15 -4.52 -8.38
C LEU A 133 4.09 -4.28 -9.47
N LEU A 134 2.96 -3.69 -9.10
CA LEU A 134 1.86 -3.39 -10.03
C LEU A 134 1.82 -1.92 -10.47
N SER A 135 2.56 -1.07 -9.78
CA SER A 135 2.64 0.37 -10.04
C SER A 135 4.11 0.73 -10.17
N ASP A 136 4.47 1.51 -11.19
CA ASP A 136 5.86 1.96 -11.30
C ASP A 136 6.23 2.79 -10.06
N SER A 137 7.38 2.49 -9.43
CA SER A 137 7.94 3.38 -8.43
C SER A 137 8.42 4.63 -9.16
N SER A 138 7.89 5.79 -8.80
CA SER A 138 8.27 7.08 -9.39
C SER A 138 9.75 7.41 -9.21
N THR A 139 10.41 6.75 -8.27
CA THR A 139 11.78 6.99 -7.79
C THR A 139 12.69 5.78 -7.99
N GLY A 140 12.11 4.61 -8.31
CA GLY A 140 12.81 3.33 -8.44
C GLY A 140 13.18 2.69 -7.10
N ALA A 141 12.68 3.21 -5.98
CA ALA A 141 13.12 2.80 -4.65
C ALA A 141 12.07 2.04 -3.81
N VAL A 142 11.09 1.45 -4.49
CA VAL A 142 10.35 0.27 -4.03
C VAL A 142 10.60 -0.89 -5.00
N ALA A 143 10.99 -2.03 -4.45
CA ALA A 143 11.11 -3.27 -5.18
C ALA A 143 10.12 -4.33 -4.67
N ALA A 144 9.75 -5.25 -5.55
CA ALA A 144 9.10 -6.49 -5.16
C ALA A 144 10.10 -7.33 -4.35
N GLY A 145 9.62 -8.01 -3.32
CA GLY A 145 10.44 -9.00 -2.61
C GLY A 145 10.85 -10.15 -3.52
N GLU A 146 11.96 -10.80 -3.16
CA GLU A 146 12.48 -11.93 -3.92
C GLU A 146 11.47 -13.10 -3.94
N PRO A 147 11.33 -13.80 -5.07
CA PRO A 147 10.53 -15.01 -5.11
C PRO A 147 11.12 -16.05 -4.16
N VAL A 148 10.24 -16.80 -3.51
CA VAL A 148 10.63 -18.00 -2.76
C VAL A 148 9.79 -19.18 -3.20
N SER A 149 10.41 -20.34 -3.24
CA SER A 149 9.73 -21.61 -3.48
C SER A 149 9.44 -22.31 -2.16
N SER A 150 8.53 -23.27 -2.23
CA SER A 150 8.35 -24.23 -1.15
C SER A 150 9.61 -25.07 -0.92
N VAL A 151 9.63 -25.89 0.14
CA VAL A 151 10.68 -26.91 0.35
C VAL A 151 10.76 -27.93 -0.78
N ILE A 152 9.73 -28.00 -1.62
CA ILE A 152 9.76 -28.70 -2.91
C ILE A 152 9.99 -27.64 -4.01
N SER A 153 11.03 -27.84 -4.81
CA SER A 153 11.32 -26.94 -5.94
C SER A 153 10.18 -26.92 -6.95
N ASP A 154 9.81 -25.72 -7.39
CA ASP A 154 8.84 -25.47 -8.48
C ASP A 154 9.54 -25.33 -9.86
N GLY A 155 10.86 -25.58 -9.90
CA GLY A 155 11.68 -25.43 -11.10
C GLY A 155 12.05 -23.98 -11.46
N SER A 156 11.64 -22.99 -10.66
CA SER A 156 11.95 -21.57 -10.90
C SER A 156 13.39 -21.19 -10.55
N GLY A 157 14.06 -22.00 -9.72
CA GLY A 157 15.39 -21.69 -9.18
C GLY A 157 15.37 -20.72 -7.99
N ALA A 158 14.19 -20.32 -7.51
CA ALA A 158 14.06 -19.53 -6.28
C ALA A 158 14.48 -20.35 -5.04
N PRO A 159 14.90 -19.69 -3.94
CA PRO A 159 15.24 -20.37 -2.70
C PRO A 159 14.08 -21.22 -2.17
N THR A 160 14.35 -22.49 -1.85
CA THR A 160 13.37 -23.46 -1.34
C THR A 160 13.25 -23.34 0.18
N VAL A 161 12.70 -22.23 0.65
CA VAL A 161 12.67 -21.86 2.09
C VAL A 161 11.26 -21.80 2.67
N GLY A 162 10.21 -21.86 1.84
CA GLY A 162 8.84 -21.71 2.32
C GLY A 162 8.44 -20.27 2.64
N LEU A 163 7.17 -20.06 3.01
CA LEU A 163 6.62 -18.74 3.33
C LEU A 163 6.64 -18.44 4.82
N GLU A 164 7.85 -18.38 5.38
CA GLU A 164 8.12 -18.07 6.79
C GLU A 164 8.80 -16.70 6.92
N GLY A 165 8.00 -15.62 6.95
CA GLY A 165 8.52 -14.27 7.15
C GLY A 165 9.33 -13.73 5.96
N GLN A 166 8.84 -13.96 4.75
CA GLN A 166 9.51 -13.54 3.51
C GLN A 166 9.02 -12.15 3.08
N GLU A 167 9.84 -11.42 2.33
CA GLU A 167 9.53 -10.06 1.91
C GLU A 167 8.49 -10.02 0.77
N LEU A 168 7.46 -9.20 0.92
CA LEU A 168 6.47 -8.92 -0.13
C LEU A 168 6.88 -7.70 -0.95
N LEU A 169 7.19 -6.60 -0.26
CA LEU A 169 7.63 -5.33 -0.82
C LEU A 169 8.73 -4.77 0.08
N VAL A 170 9.77 -4.21 -0.51
CA VAL A 170 10.89 -3.60 0.23
C VAL A 170 11.12 -2.21 -0.33
N SER A 171 11.23 -1.22 0.55
CA SER A 171 11.79 0.07 0.18
C SER A 171 13.31 -0.08 0.03
N THR A 172 13.81 0.11 -1.18
CA THR A 172 15.22 -0.09 -1.56
C THR A 172 16.06 1.18 -1.47
N ALA A 173 15.45 2.35 -1.23
CA ALA A 173 16.15 3.57 -0.83
C ALA A 173 15.44 4.27 0.35
N ASN A 174 16.03 5.38 0.82
CA ASN A 174 15.53 6.15 1.95
C ASN A 174 14.07 6.53 1.68
N SER A 175 13.16 6.29 2.64
CA SER A 175 11.73 6.55 2.43
C SER A 175 11.41 8.02 2.10
N ALA A 176 12.30 8.97 2.44
CA ALA A 176 12.17 10.38 2.03
C ALA A 176 12.34 10.60 0.52
N ASP A 177 13.03 9.68 -0.18
CA ASP A 177 13.17 9.72 -1.63
C ASP A 177 11.90 9.18 -2.33
N GLU A 178 11.02 8.45 -1.63
CA GLU A 178 9.84 7.75 -2.19
C GLU A 178 8.59 8.61 -2.36
N ILE A 179 8.52 9.74 -1.68
CA ILE A 179 7.30 10.54 -1.56
C ILE A 179 7.05 11.50 -2.71
N GLY A 180 7.97 11.55 -3.69
CA GLY A 180 7.82 12.33 -4.92
C GLY A 180 7.76 13.84 -4.66
N THR A 181 8.82 14.56 -4.98
CA THR A 181 8.77 16.04 -5.07
C THR A 181 7.92 16.49 -6.24
#